data_AF-A0A1E3SKT4-F1
#
_entry.id   AF-A0A1E3SKT4-F1
#
_cell.length_a   1.000
_cell.length_b   1.000
_cell.length_c   1.000
_cell.angle_alpha   90.00
_cell.angle_beta   90.00
_cell.angle_gamma   90.00
#
_symmetry.space_group_name_H-M   'P 1'
#
loop_
_entity.id
_entity.type
_entity.pdbx_description
1 polymer ?
#
loop_
_entity_poly.entity_id
_entity_poly.type
_entity_poly.pdbx_seq_one_letter_code
_entity_poly.pdbx_strand_id
1 'polypeptide(L)'
;MFEAGEQLRVAVDVMTAWTTDPDNVDFAIGRAKGYLDEAPDGYQTLLAGFVGLSGWLLIRLAKAESGKATRDEMRTILQDIARRSI
;
A
#
# COMPACT_ATOMS: atom_id res chain seq x y z
N MET A 1 -11.44 11.66 13.68
CA MET A 1 -10.00 11.79 13.35
C MET A 1 -9.53 10.37 13.12
N PHE A 2 -9.14 10.01 11.90
CA PHE A 2 -8.68 8.65 11.62
C PHE A 2 -7.34 8.43 12.30
N GLU A 3 -7.20 7.33 13.02
CA GLU A 3 -5.92 6.95 13.60
C GLU A 3 -5.04 6.44 12.46
N ALA A 4 -3.96 7.17 12.12
CA ALA A 4 -3.03 6.78 11.07
C ALA A 4 -2.48 5.35 11.24
N GLY A 5 -2.44 4.85 12.48
CA GLY A 5 -2.08 3.47 12.79
C GLY A 5 -3.10 2.46 12.27
N GLU A 6 -4.39 2.77 12.38
CA GLU A 6 -5.47 1.89 11.91
C GLU A 6 -5.49 1.79 10.38
N GLN A 7 -5.34 2.93 9.70
CA GLN A 7 -5.26 2.98 8.24
C GLN A 7 -4.09 2.11 7.73
N LEU A 8 -2.90 2.26 8.32
CA LEU A 8 -1.75 1.45 7.90
C LEU A 8 -1.95 -0.03 8.23
N ARG A 9 -2.57 -0.35 9.38
CA ARG A 9 -2.84 -1.73 9.82
C ARG A 9 -3.71 -2.47 8.81
N VAL A 10 -4.82 -1.89 8.37
CA VAL A 10 -5.74 -2.56 7.44
C VAL A 10 -5.10 -2.80 6.07
N ALA A 11 -4.29 -1.87 5.59
CA ALA A 11 -3.58 -2.03 4.32
C ALA A 11 -2.50 -3.11 4.39
N VAL A 12 -1.71 -3.14 5.48
CA VAL A 12 -0.71 -4.18 5.72
C VAL A 12 -1.36 -5.54 5.83
N ASP A 13 -2.50 -5.65 6.50
CA ASP A 13 -3.24 -6.90 6.62
C ASP A 13 -3.68 -7.45 5.25
N VAL A 14 -4.30 -6.60 4.40
CA VAL A 14 -4.69 -7.00 3.04
C VAL A 14 -3.49 -7.42 2.20
N MET A 15 -2.39 -6.65 2.24
CA MET A 15 -1.19 -7.00 1.48
C MET A 15 -0.49 -8.24 2.03
N THR A 16 -0.58 -8.51 3.34
CA THR A 16 -0.04 -9.74 3.94
C THR A 16 -0.85 -10.95 3.49
N ALA A 17 -2.18 -10.83 3.46
CA ALA A 17 -3.06 -11.85 2.91
C ALA A 17 -2.72 -12.15 1.44
N TRP A 18 -2.50 -11.11 0.64
CA TRP A 18 -2.04 -11.26 -0.75
C TRP A 18 -0.69 -11.98 -0.83
N THR A 19 0.31 -11.62 -0.01
CA THR A 19 1.61 -12.31 -0.04
C THR A 19 1.59 -13.75 0.46
N THR A 20 0.56 -14.14 1.21
CA THR A 20 0.42 -15.51 1.74
C THR A 20 0.00 -16.48 0.63
N ASP A 21 -0.84 -16.02 -0.30
CA ASP A 21 -1.30 -16.80 -1.45
C ASP A 21 -1.46 -15.87 -2.67
N PRO A 22 -0.36 -15.50 -3.35
CA PRO A 22 -0.38 -14.48 -4.41
C PRO A 22 -1.20 -14.88 -5.64
N ASP A 23 -1.34 -16.19 -5.89
CA ASP A 23 -2.11 -16.73 -7.00
C ASP A 23 -3.62 -16.73 -6.71
N ASN A 24 -4.01 -16.53 -5.44
CA ASN A 24 -5.38 -16.48 -4.97
C ASN A 24 -5.75 -15.08 -4.45
N VAL A 25 -6.02 -14.18 -5.40
CA VAL A 25 -6.39 -12.80 -5.09
C VAL A 25 -7.70 -12.69 -4.29
N ASP A 26 -8.57 -13.70 -4.37
CA ASP A 26 -9.88 -13.69 -3.70
C ASP A 26 -9.75 -13.62 -2.17
N PHE A 27 -8.70 -14.23 -1.59
CA PHE A 27 -8.46 -14.15 -0.16
C PHE A 27 -8.13 -12.71 0.28
N ALA A 28 -7.24 -12.03 -0.44
CA ALA A 28 -6.91 -10.63 -0.17
C ALA A 28 -8.11 -9.69 -0.42
N ILE A 29 -8.89 -9.94 -1.48
CA ILE A 29 -10.13 -9.22 -1.76
C ILE A 29 -11.14 -9.43 -0.63
N GLY A 30 -11.24 -10.64 -0.08
CA GLY A 30 -12.08 -10.95 1.08
C GLY A 30 -11.70 -10.11 2.31
N ARG A 31 -10.40 -9.95 2.59
CA ARG A 31 -9.92 -9.05 3.65
C ARG A 31 -10.29 -7.59 3.39
N ALA A 32 -10.09 -7.12 2.16
CA ALA A 32 -10.44 -5.76 1.78
C ALA A 32 -11.94 -5.49 1.94
N LYS A 33 -12.81 -6.39 1.47
CA LYS A 33 -14.27 -6.31 1.64
C LYS A 33 -14.68 -6.26 3.11
N GLY A 34 -14.05 -7.08 3.96
CA GLY A 34 -14.28 -7.05 5.40
C GLY A 34 -14.10 -5.64 5.98
N TYR A 35 -13.03 -4.93 5.60
CA TYR A 35 -12.80 -3.55 6.04
C TYR A 35 -13.74 -2.52 5.41
N LEU A 36 -14.20 -2.75 4.17
CA LEU A 36 -15.20 -1.88 3.54
C LEU A 36 -16.56 -1.95 4.26
N ASP A 37 -16.92 -3.14 4.76
CA ASP A 37 -18.21 -3.40 5.40
C ASP A 37 -18.20 -3.12 6.92
N GLU A 38 -17.02 -2.97 7.54
CA GLU A 38 -16.85 -2.79 9.00
C GLU A 38 -17.34 -1.41 9.51
N ALA A 39 -17.21 -0.36 8.69
CA ALA A 39 -17.62 0.99 9.06
C ALA A 39 -18.02 1.84 7.85
N PRO A 40 -18.87 2.88 8.03
CA PRO A 40 -19.28 3.78 6.94
C PRO A 40 -18.13 4.46 6.19
N ASP A 41 -16.96 4.58 6.84
CA ASP A 41 -15.75 5.18 6.32
C ASP A 41 -14.68 4.14 5.93
N GLY A 42 -15.01 2.85 5.91
CA GLY A 42 -14.10 1.75 5.60
C GLY A 42 -13.33 1.93 4.28
N TYR A 43 -14.00 2.45 3.26
CA TYR A 43 -13.35 2.82 2.00
C TYR A 43 -12.25 3.89 2.16
N GLN A 44 -12.53 4.96 2.93
CA GLN A 44 -11.57 6.03 3.16
C GLN A 44 -10.39 5.54 4.01
N THR A 45 -10.66 4.71 5.01
CA THR A 45 -9.64 4.08 5.86
C THR A 45 -8.70 3.20 5.04
N LEU A 46 -9.27 2.33 4.18
CA LEU A 46 -8.49 1.42 3.34
C LEU A 46 -7.69 2.17 2.27
N LEU A 47 -8.28 3.19 1.62
CA LEU A 47 -7.60 4.03 0.64
C LEU A 47 -6.42 4.79 1.26
N ALA A 48 -6.63 5.44 2.41
CA ALA A 48 -5.57 6.14 3.12
C ALA A 48 -4.46 5.17 3.55
N GLY A 49 -4.83 3.96 3.98
CA GLY A 49 -3.92 2.87 4.30
C GLY A 49 -3.03 2.47 3.13
N PHE A 50 -3.62 2.21 1.96
CA PHE A 50 -2.85 1.83 0.76
C PHE A 50 -1.92 2.96 0.28
N VAL A 51 -2.38 4.21 0.34
CA VAL A 51 -1.52 5.37 0.01
C VAL A 51 -0.34 5.46 0.99
N GLY A 52 -0.60 5.32 2.29
CA GLY A 52 0.42 5.33 3.33
C GLY A 52 1.44 4.20 3.18
N LEU A 53 0.96 2.97 2.96
CA LEU A 53 1.80 1.79 2.72
C LEU A 53 2.66 1.96 1.46
N SER A 54 2.07 2.43 0.36
CA SER A 54 2.79 2.68 -0.89
C SER A 54 3.91 3.71 -0.71
N GLY A 55 3.64 4.80 0.01
CA GLY A 55 4.64 5.80 0.35
C GLY A 55 5.78 5.23 1.20
N TRP A 56 5.46 4.41 2.20
CA TRP A 56 6.47 3.76 3.04
C TRP A 56 7.35 2.79 2.26
N LEU A 57 6.75 1.97 1.39
CA LEU A 57 7.47 1.05 0.51
C LEU A 57 8.36 1.81 -0.49
N LEU A 58 7.86 2.90 -1.07
CA LEU A 58 8.63 3.74 -1.99
C LEU A 58 9.84 4.38 -1.29
N ILE A 59 9.69 4.86 -0.06
CA ILE A 59 10.80 5.38 0.75
C ILE A 59 11.86 4.29 1.00
N ARG A 60 11.43 3.05 1.29
CA ARG A 60 12.35 1.94 1.49
C ARG A 60 13.08 1.56 0.21
N LEU A 61 12.38 1.55 -0.92
CA LEU A 61 12.96 1.28 -2.23
C LEU A 61 13.99 2.35 -2.61
N ALA A 62 13.66 3.63 -2.46
CA ALA A 62 14.59 4.72 -2.71
C ALA A 62 15.87 4.62 -1.87
N LYS A 63 15.73 4.27 -0.58
CA LYS A 63 16.88 4.01 0.30
C LYS A 63 17.70 2.80 -0.14
N ALA A 64 17.06 1.75 -0.65
CA ALA A 64 17.75 0.56 -1.12
C ALA A 64 18.55 0.83 -2.42
N GLU A 65 18.03 1.65 -3.32
CA GLU A 65 18.69 1.95 -4.61
C GLU A 65 19.78 3.02 -4.48
N SER A 66 19.54 4.08 -3.71
CA SER A 66 20.42 5.28 -3.69
C SER A 66 21.06 5.56 -2.33
N GLY A 67 20.69 4.81 -1.27
CA GLY A 67 21.05 5.12 0.11
C GLY A 67 20.28 6.31 0.71
N LYS A 68 19.42 6.99 -0.06
CA LYS A 68 18.67 8.17 0.36
C LYS A 68 17.18 8.05 0.00
N ALA A 69 16.33 8.78 0.72
CA ALA A 69 14.90 8.90 0.40
C ALA A 69 14.56 10.33 0.02
N THR A 70 15.13 10.83 -1.08
CA THR A 70 14.78 12.17 -1.58
C THR A 70 13.52 12.10 -2.44
N ARG A 71 12.82 13.23 -2.59
CA ARG A 71 11.65 13.32 -3.47
C ARG A 71 11.99 13.06 -4.94
N ASP A 72 13.19 13.45 -5.37
CA ASP A 72 13.62 13.25 -6.76
C ASP A 72 13.92 11.78 -7.04
N GLU A 73 14.59 11.07 -6.14
CA GLU A 73 14.81 9.60 -6.27
C GLU A 73 13.48 8.84 -6.32
N MET A 74 12.56 9.16 -5.41
CA MET A 74 11.22 8.56 -5.41
C MET A 74 10.46 8.85 -6.72
N ARG A 75 10.58 10.07 -7.27
CA ARG A 75 9.99 10.43 -8.57
C ARG A 75 10.59 9.61 -9.70
N THR A 76 11.91 9.45 -9.73
CA THR A 76 12.61 8.64 -10.74
C THR A 76 12.09 7.20 -10.73
N ILE A 77 12.01 6.58 -9.56
CA ILE A 77 11.49 5.21 -9.40
C ILE A 77 10.06 5.08 -9.94
N LEU A 78 9.17 6.01 -9.58
CA LEU A 78 7.79 6.01 -10.09
C LEU A 78 7.74 6.17 -11.61
N GLN A 79 8.57 7.03 -12.19
CA GLN A 79 8.67 7.23 -13.64
C GLN A 79 9.25 6.01 -14.36
N ASP A 80 10.20 5.28 -13.75
CA ASP A 80 10.74 4.03 -14.27
C ASP A 80 9.69 2.92 -14.27
N ILE A 81 8.94 2.76 -13.17
CA ILE A 81 7.84 1.79 -13.09
C ILE A 81 6.77 2.12 -14.15
N ALA A 82 6.35 3.38 -14.24
CA ALA A 82 5.33 3.80 -15.20
C ALA A 82 5.74 3.52 -16.67
N ARG A 83 7.03 3.69 -17.01
CA ARG A 83 7.56 3.38 -18.34
C ARG A 83 7.56 1.89 -18.69
N ARG A 84 7.53 1.00 -17.70
CA ARG A 84 7.55 -0.47 -17.87
C ARG A 84 6.16 -1.10 -17.84
N SER A 85 5.15 -0.38 -17.38
CA SER A 85 3.78 -0.87 -17.22
C SER A 85 2.88 -0.66 -18.46
N ILE A 86 3.47 -0.23 -19.58
CA ILE A 86 2.82 -0.01 -20.88
C ILE A 86 3.42 -1.02 -21.87
#